data_AF-A0A0S7EI32-F1
#
_entry.id   AF-A0A0S7EI32-F1
#
_cell.length_a   1.000
_cell.length_b   1.000
_cell.length_c   1.000
_cell.angle_alpha   90.00
_cell.angle_beta   90.00
_cell.angle_gamma   90.00
#
_symmetry.space_group_name_H-M   'P 1'
#
loop_
_entity.id
_entity.type
_entity.pdbx_description
1 polymer ?
#
loop_
_entity_poly.entity_id
_entity_poly.type
_entity_poly.pdbx_seq_one_letter_code
_entity_poly.pdbx_strand_id
1 'polypeptide(L)'
;NMARLRSSVFSVFQFDLLRQLLCVLVAVCVLTQQSLADQQEFLEDFLKREYSLVKPYRGLGFSSSSQWDLMGTAMVTPDHVRLTPDQQSRQGAVWSRIPFVLRDWELRVHFKIHGIGKKNLNGDGLAIWLTRDRMENGPVFGNKNQFVGLGIFVDTYPNADKTHDVSKTSDISVSPVLSLMFSV
;
A
#
# COMPACT_ATOMS: atom_id res chain seq x y z
N ASN A 1 50.27 14.37 -46.61
CA ASN A 1 49.96 13.64 -45.36
C ASN A 1 48.44 13.61 -45.16
N MET A 2 47.72 12.86 -46.01
CA MET A 2 46.24 12.89 -46.10
C MET A 2 45.53 12.02 -45.05
N ALA A 3 46.26 11.14 -44.35
CA ALA A 3 45.69 10.27 -43.32
C ALA A 3 45.33 11.03 -42.02
N ARG A 4 46.13 12.04 -41.63
CA ARG A 4 45.87 12.86 -40.42
C ARG A 4 44.65 13.77 -40.56
N LEU A 5 44.38 14.28 -41.76
CA LEU A 5 43.21 15.14 -42.02
C LEU A 5 41.91 14.31 -41.99
N ARG A 6 41.95 13.05 -42.44
CA ARG A 6 40.81 12.13 -42.34
C ARG A 6 40.48 11.77 -40.90
N SER A 7 41.47 11.60 -40.02
CA SER A 7 41.21 11.25 -38.61
C SER A 7 40.67 12.43 -37.79
N SER A 8 41.11 13.67 -38.05
CA SER A 8 40.60 14.85 -37.33
C SER A 8 39.17 15.21 -37.74
N VAL A 9 38.84 15.05 -39.02
CA VAL A 9 37.48 15.29 -39.53
C VAL A 9 36.52 14.24 -38.95
N PHE A 10 36.92 12.96 -38.91
CA PHE A 10 36.13 11.91 -38.27
C PHE A 10 35.88 12.16 -36.76
N SER A 11 36.86 12.67 -36.02
CA SER A 11 36.66 12.96 -34.59
C SER A 11 35.74 14.16 -34.37
N VAL A 12 35.86 15.24 -35.16
CA VAL A 12 34.96 16.41 -35.08
C VAL A 12 33.52 16.02 -35.38
N PHE A 13 33.27 15.19 -36.40
CA PHE A 13 31.93 14.66 -36.68
C PHE A 13 31.37 13.80 -35.55
N GLN A 14 32.21 13.01 -34.87
CA GLN A 14 31.81 12.25 -33.69
C GLN A 14 31.48 13.15 -32.49
N PHE A 15 32.21 14.25 -32.29
CA PHE A 15 31.92 15.23 -31.23
C PHE A 15 30.60 15.98 -31.47
N ASP A 16 30.28 16.34 -32.71
CA ASP A 16 29.02 17.01 -33.05
C ASP A 16 27.81 16.07 -32.87
N LEU A 17 27.93 14.80 -33.29
CA LEU A 17 26.90 13.78 -33.07
C LEU A 17 26.68 13.53 -31.57
N LEU A 18 27.76 13.43 -30.78
CA LEU A 18 27.68 13.21 -29.33
C LEU A 18 27.04 14.41 -28.63
N ARG A 19 27.32 15.64 -29.07
CA ARG A 19 26.66 16.85 -28.56
C ARG A 19 25.17 16.87 -28.88
N GLN A 20 24.80 16.50 -30.11
CA GLN A 20 23.38 16.42 -30.51
C GLN A 20 22.64 15.34 -29.71
N LEU A 21 23.23 14.15 -29.55
CA LEU A 21 22.66 13.08 -28.73
C LEU A 21 22.51 13.50 -27.26
N LEU A 22 23.49 14.20 -26.70
CA LEU A 22 23.40 14.75 -25.34
C LEU A 22 22.28 15.79 -25.21
N CYS A 23 22.15 16.71 -26.18
CA CYS A 23 21.07 17.69 -26.20
C CYS A 23 19.69 17.03 -26.28
N VAL A 24 19.54 15.99 -27.13
CA VAL A 24 18.30 15.21 -27.22
C VAL A 24 18.03 14.48 -25.90
N LEU A 25 19.04 13.84 -25.30
CA LEU A 25 18.91 13.18 -24.01
C LEU A 25 18.42 14.15 -22.92
N VAL A 26 19.03 15.35 -22.83
CA VAL A 26 18.63 16.37 -21.86
C VAL A 26 17.20 16.86 -22.13
N ALA A 27 16.84 17.12 -23.39
CA ALA A 27 15.49 17.52 -23.74
C ALA A 27 14.46 16.43 -23.37
N VAL A 28 14.76 15.16 -23.64
CA VAL A 28 13.93 14.03 -23.23
C VAL A 28 13.81 13.96 -21.71
N CYS A 29 14.91 14.10 -20.97
CA CYS A 29 14.89 14.10 -19.50
C CYS A 29 14.04 15.24 -18.91
N VAL A 30 14.11 16.45 -19.49
CA VAL A 30 13.31 17.60 -19.02
C VAL A 30 11.82 17.38 -19.30
N LEU A 31 11.47 16.87 -20.48
CA LEU A 31 10.08 16.58 -20.84
C LEU A 31 9.49 15.43 -20.00
N THR A 32 10.27 14.40 -19.68
CA THR A 32 9.80 13.28 -18.84
C THR A 32 9.67 13.66 -17.37
N GLN A 33 10.51 14.57 -16.86
CA GLN A 33 10.38 15.10 -15.49
C GLN A 33 9.05 15.83 -15.27
N GLN A 34 8.61 16.64 -16.24
CA GLN A 34 7.34 17.36 -16.15
C GLN A 34 6.14 16.42 -16.07
N SER A 35 6.13 15.37 -16.90
CA SER A 35 5.04 14.37 -16.89
C SER A 35 4.93 13.61 -15.57
N LEU A 36 6.06 13.27 -14.94
CA LEU A 36 6.04 12.57 -13.65
C LEU A 36 5.61 13.47 -12.49
N ALA A 37 6.03 14.74 -12.52
CA ALA A 37 5.62 15.72 -11.51
C ALA A 37 4.11 15.99 -11.56
N ASP A 38 3.55 16.14 -12.76
CA ASP A 38 2.11 16.38 -12.98
C ASP A 38 1.25 15.22 -12.48
N GLN A 39 1.66 13.97 -12.73
CA GLN A 39 0.97 12.80 -12.16
C GLN A 39 1.02 12.76 -10.64
N GLN A 40 2.15 13.14 -10.02
CA GLN A 40 2.29 13.17 -8.58
C GLN A 40 1.41 14.27 -7.96
N GLU A 41 1.38 15.47 -8.55
CA GLU A 41 0.56 16.60 -8.10
C GLU A 41 -0.93 16.26 -8.21
N PHE A 42 -1.36 15.70 -9.34
CA PHE A 42 -2.73 15.22 -9.54
C PHE A 42 -3.14 14.23 -8.44
N LEU A 43 -2.28 13.29 -8.05
CA LEU A 43 -2.60 12.30 -7.02
C LEU A 43 -2.73 12.90 -5.62
N GLU A 44 -1.92 13.91 -5.30
CA GLU A 44 -1.99 14.62 -4.02
C GLU A 44 -3.33 15.38 -3.87
N ASP A 45 -3.91 15.88 -4.97
CA ASP A 45 -5.20 16.60 -4.94
C ASP A 45 -6.38 15.69 -4.57
N PHE A 46 -6.34 14.41 -4.96
CA PHE A 46 -7.38 13.44 -4.60
C PHE A 46 -7.10 12.71 -3.28
N LEU A 47 -5.89 12.84 -2.73
CA LEU A 47 -5.49 12.17 -1.50
C LEU A 47 -6.28 12.69 -0.30
N LYS A 48 -7.11 11.82 0.28
CA LYS A 48 -7.83 12.10 1.52
C LYS A 48 -6.95 11.76 2.73
N ARG A 49 -6.34 12.80 3.32
CA ARG A 49 -5.43 12.66 4.46
C ARG A 49 -6.10 11.98 5.65
N GLU A 50 -7.39 12.24 5.87
CA GLU A 50 -8.17 11.67 6.96
C GLU A 50 -8.38 10.15 6.89
N TYR A 51 -8.22 9.56 5.71
CA TYR A 51 -8.26 8.10 5.48
C TYR A 51 -6.89 7.54 5.11
N SER A 52 -5.83 8.34 5.23
CA SER A 52 -4.47 7.97 4.83
C SER A 52 -3.61 7.63 6.04
N LEU A 53 -2.83 6.56 5.93
CA LEU A 53 -1.83 6.16 6.92
C LEU A 53 -0.44 6.34 6.29
N VAL A 54 0.16 7.51 6.48
CA VAL A 54 1.43 7.90 5.83
C VAL A 54 2.50 8.32 6.85
N LYS A 55 3.77 8.16 6.47
CA LYS A 55 4.92 8.63 7.26
C LYS A 55 4.80 10.14 7.53
N PRO A 56 5.23 10.65 8.69
CA PRO A 56 5.95 9.95 9.76
C PRO A 56 5.07 9.32 10.86
N TYR A 57 3.84 8.84 10.57
CA TYR A 57 2.99 8.04 11.47
C TYR A 57 2.79 8.61 12.90
N ARG A 58 3.04 9.91 13.10
CA ARG A 58 3.12 10.54 14.43
C ARG A 58 1.74 10.56 15.09
N GLY A 59 1.69 10.18 16.36
CA GLY A 59 0.47 10.25 17.19
C GLY A 59 -0.45 9.04 17.09
N LEU A 60 -0.21 8.10 16.16
CA LEU A 60 -0.97 6.85 16.04
C LEU A 60 -1.02 6.09 17.38
N GLY A 61 -2.24 5.75 17.84
CA GLY A 61 -2.47 4.96 19.05
C GLY A 61 -2.32 5.68 20.40
N PHE A 62 -1.59 6.81 20.47
CA PHE A 62 -1.29 7.50 21.74
C PHE A 62 -1.96 8.87 21.88
N SER A 63 -2.30 9.52 20.77
CA SER A 63 -2.93 10.84 20.77
C SER A 63 -4.43 10.72 20.50
N SER A 64 -5.24 11.44 21.28
CA SER A 64 -6.68 11.59 21.00
C SER A 64 -6.96 12.22 19.63
N SER A 65 -5.99 12.97 19.08
CA SER A 65 -6.05 13.56 17.75
C SER A 65 -5.72 12.58 16.60
N SER A 66 -5.25 11.37 16.87
CA SER A 66 -5.04 10.36 15.84
C SER A 66 -6.36 9.95 15.23
N GLN A 67 -6.40 9.85 13.90
CA GLN A 67 -7.55 9.36 13.14
C GLN A 67 -7.59 7.82 13.10
N TRP A 68 -6.59 7.17 13.70
CA TRP A 68 -6.46 5.73 13.71
C TRP A 68 -6.25 5.19 15.14
N ASP A 69 -6.89 4.05 15.40
CA ASP A 69 -6.77 3.22 16.59
C ASP A 69 -5.88 2.01 16.31
N LEU A 70 -4.95 1.72 17.22
CA LEU A 70 -4.18 0.48 17.21
C LEU A 70 -4.87 -0.56 18.09
N MET A 71 -4.79 -1.82 17.69
CA MET A 71 -5.39 -2.93 18.41
C MET A 71 -4.49 -4.17 18.34
N GLY A 72 -4.58 -5.02 19.37
CA GLY A 72 -3.81 -6.26 19.47
C GLY A 72 -2.31 -5.98 19.56
N THR A 73 -1.53 -6.63 18.71
CA THR A 73 -0.06 -6.52 18.70
C THR A 73 0.48 -5.42 17.78
N ALA A 74 -0.40 -4.59 17.23
CA ALA A 74 -0.01 -3.55 16.31
C ALA A 74 0.93 -2.53 16.98
N MET A 75 2.02 -2.20 16.31
CA MET A 75 3.05 -1.30 16.79
C MET A 75 3.45 -0.32 15.70
N VAL A 76 3.65 0.93 16.08
CA VAL A 76 4.10 2.00 15.18
C VAL A 76 5.60 2.20 15.35
N THR A 77 6.30 2.25 14.22
CA THR A 77 7.70 2.67 14.13
C THR A 77 7.79 3.90 13.20
N PRO A 78 8.93 4.62 13.17
CA PRO A 78 9.10 5.74 12.23
C PRO A 78 8.96 5.32 10.76
N ASP A 79 9.27 4.06 10.44
CA ASP A 79 9.33 3.57 9.07
C ASP A 79 8.12 2.77 8.60
N HIS A 80 7.40 2.14 9.52
CA HIS A 80 6.23 1.33 9.18
C HIS A 80 5.33 1.11 10.40
N VAL A 81 4.09 0.76 10.13
CA VAL A 81 3.19 0.19 11.13
C VAL A 81 3.24 -1.32 10.98
N ARG A 82 3.64 -2.00 12.05
CA ARG A 82 3.72 -3.46 12.10
C ARG A 82 2.47 -4.00 12.79
N LEU A 83 1.69 -4.80 12.08
CA LEU A 83 0.47 -5.41 12.63
C LEU A 83 0.81 -6.57 13.59
N THR A 84 1.64 -7.50 13.14
CA THR A 84 2.07 -8.66 13.93
C THR A 84 3.59 -8.83 13.87
N PRO A 85 4.23 -9.29 14.97
CA PRO A 85 5.59 -9.80 14.92
C PRO A 85 5.61 -11.18 14.25
N ASP A 86 6.80 -11.64 13.87
CA ASP A 86 7.05 -13.03 13.42
C ASP A 86 6.97 -14.00 14.62
N GLN A 87 5.78 -14.14 15.19
CA GLN A 87 5.44 -15.01 16.30
C GLN A 87 4.07 -15.62 16.06
N GLN A 88 3.88 -16.85 16.49
CA GLN A 88 2.61 -17.57 16.34
C GLN A 88 1.49 -16.92 17.17
N SER A 89 0.26 -17.09 16.68
CA SER A 89 -0.97 -16.70 17.39
C SER A 89 -1.02 -15.21 17.75
N ARG A 90 -0.61 -14.37 16.80
CA ARG A 90 -0.63 -12.91 16.94
C ARG A 90 -1.68 -12.33 16.01
N GLN A 91 -2.44 -11.39 16.54
CA GLN A 91 -3.40 -10.60 15.80
C GLN A 91 -3.14 -9.14 16.14
N GLY A 92 -3.12 -8.31 15.10
CA GLY A 92 -2.95 -6.89 15.25
C GLY A 92 -3.70 -6.18 14.16
N ALA A 93 -4.21 -5.01 14.52
CA ALA A 93 -5.07 -4.23 13.64
C ALA A 93 -4.84 -2.73 13.81
N VAL A 94 -5.12 -2.01 12.74
CA VAL A 94 -5.21 -0.56 12.73
C VAL A 94 -6.55 -0.18 12.13
N TRP A 95 -7.35 0.59 12.86
CA TRP A 95 -8.71 0.97 12.49
C TRP A 95 -8.83 2.49 12.35
N SER A 96 -9.50 2.97 11.31
CA SER A 96 -9.85 4.39 11.23
C SER A 96 -10.97 4.72 12.23
N ARG A 97 -10.77 5.78 13.00
CA ARG A 97 -11.79 6.41 13.84
C ARG A 97 -12.82 7.15 13.03
N ILE A 98 -12.45 7.58 11.82
CA ILE A 98 -13.30 8.41 10.98
C ILE A 98 -14.15 7.51 10.07
N PRO A 99 -15.47 7.72 10.12
CA PRO A 99 -16.42 7.31 9.09
C PRO A 99 -15.93 7.47 7.64
N PHE A 100 -15.78 6.38 6.90
CA PHE A 100 -15.56 6.38 5.46
C PHE A 100 -16.89 6.53 4.73
N VAL A 101 -17.04 7.62 3.99
CA VAL A 101 -18.29 8.03 3.31
C VAL A 101 -18.11 8.36 1.83
N LEU A 102 -16.96 8.01 1.25
CA LEU A 102 -16.68 8.29 -0.16
C LEU A 102 -17.38 7.25 -1.05
N ARG A 103 -18.03 7.74 -2.12
CA ARG A 103 -18.68 6.89 -3.12
C ARG A 103 -17.67 6.23 -4.04
N ASP A 104 -16.83 7.05 -4.66
CA ASP A 104 -15.80 6.64 -5.61
C ASP A 104 -14.44 6.85 -4.94
N TRP A 105 -13.64 5.79 -4.87
CA TRP A 105 -12.38 5.81 -4.15
C TRP A 105 -11.37 4.83 -4.75
N GLU A 106 -10.09 5.15 -4.56
CA GLU A 106 -8.96 4.29 -4.87
C GLU A 106 -8.13 4.13 -3.60
N LEU A 107 -7.78 2.90 -3.24
CA LEU A 107 -6.93 2.61 -2.10
C LEU A 107 -5.59 2.05 -2.58
N ARG A 108 -4.50 2.72 -2.20
CA ARG A 108 -3.13 2.24 -2.43
C ARG A 108 -2.52 1.79 -1.11
N VAL A 109 -2.14 0.52 -1.07
CA VAL A 109 -1.61 -0.11 0.14
C VAL A 109 -0.18 -0.56 -0.11
N HIS A 110 0.76 0.05 0.61
CA HIS A 110 2.15 -0.38 0.63
C HIS A 110 2.34 -1.29 1.84
N PHE A 111 2.42 -2.60 1.61
CA PHE A 111 2.60 -3.59 2.66
C PHE A 111 3.81 -4.49 2.39
N LYS A 112 4.27 -5.15 3.45
CA LYS A 112 5.35 -6.15 3.38
C LYS A 112 5.04 -7.27 4.35
N ILE A 113 4.95 -8.50 3.85
CA ILE A 113 4.84 -9.71 4.67
C ILE A 113 6.20 -10.41 4.63
N HIS A 114 6.77 -10.71 5.79
CA HIS A 114 8.04 -11.41 5.90
C HIS A 114 8.11 -12.23 7.19
N GLY A 115 8.86 -13.34 7.16
CA GLY A 115 9.09 -14.21 8.31
C GLY A 115 10.34 -15.07 8.12
N ILE A 116 10.98 -15.47 9.21
CA ILE A 116 12.23 -16.26 9.25
C ILE A 116 11.91 -17.77 9.24
N GLY A 117 10.62 -18.16 9.32
CA GLY A 117 10.15 -19.55 9.35
C GLY A 117 10.61 -20.41 8.17
N LYS A 118 10.77 -21.72 8.42
CA LYS A 118 11.08 -22.72 7.39
C LYS A 118 9.98 -22.73 6.33
N LYS A 119 10.40 -22.89 5.07
CA LYS A 119 9.57 -22.97 3.85
C LYS A 119 8.20 -23.60 4.16
N ASN A 120 7.13 -22.79 4.11
CA ASN A 120 5.71 -23.18 4.15
C ASN A 120 4.98 -23.14 5.50
N LEU A 121 5.45 -22.41 6.53
CA LEU A 121 4.69 -22.23 7.80
C LEU A 121 4.43 -20.76 8.17
N ASN A 122 4.44 -19.86 7.18
CA ASN A 122 4.23 -18.43 7.42
C ASN A 122 2.79 -18.08 7.00
N GLY A 123 1.91 -17.91 7.98
CA GLY A 123 0.49 -17.58 7.82
C GLY A 123 -0.01 -16.75 9.00
N ASP A 124 -1.21 -16.17 8.92
CA ASP A 124 -2.22 -16.41 7.88
C ASP A 124 -2.17 -15.40 6.71
N GLY A 125 -1.80 -14.15 6.96
CA GLY A 125 -1.61 -13.14 5.90
C GLY A 125 -1.98 -11.72 6.31
N LEU A 126 -2.69 -10.98 5.46
CA LEU A 126 -3.17 -9.61 5.70
C LEU A 126 -4.60 -9.47 5.18
N ALA A 127 -5.45 -8.74 5.88
CA ALA A 127 -6.75 -8.32 5.41
C ALA A 127 -6.91 -6.80 5.43
N ILE A 128 -7.66 -6.29 4.45
CA ILE A 128 -8.10 -4.91 4.36
C ILE A 128 -9.62 -4.90 4.46
N TRP A 129 -10.14 -4.05 5.32
CA TRP A 129 -11.54 -4.03 5.69
C TRP A 129 -12.15 -2.68 5.43
N LEU A 130 -13.33 -2.67 4.81
CA LEU A 130 -14.21 -1.53 4.76
C LEU A 130 -15.57 -1.98 5.31
N THR A 131 -15.76 -1.83 6.62
CA THR A 131 -16.85 -2.51 7.35
C THR A 131 -17.63 -1.58 8.25
N ARG A 132 -18.92 -1.88 8.50
CA ARG A 132 -19.79 -1.00 9.30
C ARG A 132 -19.33 -0.91 10.76
N ASP A 133 -18.95 -2.05 11.32
CA ASP A 133 -18.58 -2.17 12.72
C ASP A 133 -17.04 -2.18 12.83
N ARG A 134 -16.48 -1.55 13.86
CA ARG A 134 -15.02 -1.43 14.05
C ARG A 134 -14.57 -1.95 15.40
N MET A 135 -13.28 -2.23 15.52
CA MET A 135 -12.63 -2.64 16.77
C MET A 135 -13.19 -3.96 17.34
N GLU A 136 -13.64 -4.85 16.46
CA GLU A 136 -14.08 -6.20 16.84
C GLU A 136 -13.02 -7.23 16.45
N ASN A 137 -12.49 -7.95 17.44
CA ASN A 137 -11.59 -9.07 17.18
C ASN A 137 -12.34 -10.30 16.71
N GLY A 138 -11.68 -11.14 15.92
CA GLY A 138 -12.23 -12.43 15.55
C GLY A 138 -11.26 -13.31 14.77
N PRO A 139 -11.75 -14.46 14.29
CA PRO A 139 -10.91 -15.47 13.65
C PRO A 139 -10.58 -15.15 12.19
N VAL A 140 -11.18 -14.12 11.59
CA VAL A 140 -10.98 -13.81 10.17
C VAL A 140 -9.95 -12.70 10.06
N PHE A 141 -8.68 -13.10 9.94
CA PHE A 141 -7.53 -12.18 9.87
C PHE A 141 -7.58 -11.07 10.93
N GLY A 142 -7.94 -11.40 12.17
CA GLY A 142 -8.06 -10.43 13.27
C GLY A 142 -9.38 -9.65 13.35
N ASN A 143 -10.35 -9.89 12.46
CA ASN A 143 -11.70 -9.31 12.50
C ASN A 143 -12.79 -10.38 12.71
N LYS A 144 -14.02 -9.95 13.05
CA LYS A 144 -15.19 -10.82 13.20
C LYS A 144 -15.57 -11.51 11.90
N ASN A 145 -16.13 -12.72 12.01
CA ASN A 145 -16.57 -13.50 10.85
C ASN A 145 -17.82 -12.90 10.16
N GLN A 146 -18.87 -12.59 10.94
CA GLN A 146 -20.12 -12.05 10.40
C GLN A 146 -20.06 -10.52 10.28
N PHE A 147 -19.18 -10.01 9.41
CA PHE A 147 -19.05 -8.58 9.14
C PHE A 147 -20.02 -8.11 8.05
N VAL A 148 -20.31 -6.80 8.05
CA VAL A 148 -21.09 -6.13 7.01
C VAL A 148 -20.18 -5.13 6.31
N GLY A 149 -19.91 -5.34 5.03
CA GLY A 149 -19.04 -4.49 4.21
C GLY A 149 -18.16 -5.31 3.27
N LEU A 150 -16.96 -4.81 3.00
CA LEU A 150 -15.97 -5.42 2.12
C LEU A 150 -14.76 -5.91 2.93
N GLY A 151 -14.30 -7.13 2.63
CA GLY A 151 -13.03 -7.66 3.10
C GLY A 151 -12.18 -8.09 1.90
N ILE A 152 -10.93 -7.65 1.86
CA ILE A 152 -9.93 -8.02 0.85
C ILE A 152 -8.85 -8.82 1.58
N PHE A 153 -8.64 -10.07 1.17
CA PHE A 153 -7.72 -10.98 1.84
C PHE A 153 -6.47 -11.23 1.00
N VAL A 154 -5.32 -11.05 1.62
CA VAL A 154 -4.00 -11.45 1.13
C VAL A 154 -3.58 -12.66 1.98
N ASP A 155 -4.07 -13.84 1.60
CA ASP A 155 -3.77 -15.10 2.27
C ASP A 155 -2.40 -15.63 1.81
N THR A 156 -1.50 -15.89 2.75
CA THR A 156 -0.16 -16.42 2.47
C THR A 156 -0.03 -17.92 2.76
N TYR A 157 -1.08 -18.57 3.25
CA TYR A 157 -1.06 -19.96 3.66
C TYR A 157 -2.14 -20.80 2.94
N PRO A 158 -1.75 -21.87 2.20
CA PRO A 158 -2.72 -22.69 1.50
C PRO A 158 -3.51 -23.57 2.48
N ASN A 159 -4.73 -23.13 2.81
CA ASN A 159 -5.66 -23.84 3.71
C ASN A 159 -6.42 -25.02 3.04
N ALA A 160 -6.07 -25.40 1.82
CA ALA A 160 -6.88 -26.23 0.90
C ALA A 160 -7.20 -27.67 1.37
N ASP A 161 -6.63 -28.15 2.48
CA ASP A 161 -6.85 -29.52 2.97
C ASP A 161 -7.93 -29.63 4.07
N LYS A 162 -8.68 -28.56 4.38
CA LYS A 162 -9.79 -28.59 5.35
C LYS A 162 -11.04 -27.90 4.81
N THR A 163 -11.71 -28.56 3.86
CA THR A 163 -13.03 -28.18 3.34
C THR A 163 -14.10 -28.20 4.42
N HIS A 164 -14.89 -27.12 4.56
CA HIS A 164 -16.35 -27.11 4.72
C HIS A 164 -16.92 -25.67 4.63
N ASP A 165 -17.30 -25.31 3.40
CA ASP A 165 -18.60 -24.80 2.91
C ASP A 165 -19.27 -23.45 3.30
N VAL A 166 -19.81 -22.85 2.21
CA VAL A 166 -20.86 -21.83 1.97
C VAL A 166 -20.69 -20.38 2.47
N SER A 167 -20.37 -19.48 1.53
CA SER A 167 -20.76 -18.07 1.60
C SER A 167 -22.23 -17.89 1.19
N LYS A 168 -23.06 -17.37 2.10
CA LYS A 168 -24.35 -16.76 1.75
C LYS A 168 -24.15 -15.25 1.63
N THR A 169 -24.16 -14.74 0.40
CA THR A 169 -24.27 -13.31 0.16
C THR A 169 -25.72 -12.89 0.42
N SER A 170 -25.92 -12.00 1.38
CA SER A 170 -27.20 -11.31 1.56
C SER A 170 -27.01 -9.86 1.12
N ASP A 171 -27.76 -9.46 0.10
CA ASP A 171 -27.78 -8.08 -0.37
C ASP A 171 -28.57 -7.24 0.63
N ILE A 172 -27.84 -6.43 1.40
CA ILE A 172 -28.44 -5.38 2.24
C ILE A 172 -27.89 -4.05 1.74
N SER A 173 -28.72 -3.33 1.00
CA SER A 173 -28.50 -1.92 0.70
C SER A 173 -28.83 -1.11 1.96
N VAL A 174 -27.81 -0.87 2.77
CA VAL A 174 -27.75 0.27 3.68
C VAL A 174 -26.63 1.16 3.18
N SER A 175 -26.75 2.47 3.34
CA SER A 175 -25.62 3.39 3.23
C SER A 175 -24.92 3.42 4.59
N PRO A 176 -23.89 2.58 4.84
CA PRO A 176 -23.26 2.56 6.13
C PRO A 176 -22.11 3.54 6.09
N VAL A 177 -21.94 4.25 7.18
CA VAL A 177 -20.63 4.77 7.52
C VAL A 177 -19.72 3.56 7.74
N LEU A 178 -18.72 3.36 6.88
CA LEU A 178 -17.79 2.23 6.98
C LEU A 178 -16.51 2.68 7.67
N SER A 179 -15.81 1.79 8.37
CA SER A 179 -14.47 2.02 8.91
C SER A 179 -13.46 1.25 8.09
N LEU A 180 -12.32 1.88 7.82
CA LEU A 180 -11.18 1.28 7.12
C LEU A 180 -10.23 0.62 8.14
N MET A 181 -9.82 -0.62 7.88
CA MET A 181 -8.87 -1.32 8.75
C MET A 181 -7.91 -2.21 7.97
N PHE A 182 -6.71 -2.36 8.54
CA PHE A 182 -5.69 -3.32 8.14
C PHE A 182 -5.43 -4.28 9.29
N SER A 183 -5.44 -5.59 9.05
CA SER A 183 -5.24 -6.60 10.10
C SER A 183 -4.63 -7.90 9.61
N VAL A 184 -4.13 -8.70 10.56
CA VAL A 184 -3.54 -10.03 10.33
C VAL A 184 -4.30 -11.06 11.14
#